data_AF-A0A7C6RRM2-F1
#
_entry.id   AF-A0A7C6RRM2-F1
#
_cell.length_a   1.000
_cell.length_b   1.000
_cell.length_c   1.000
_cell.angle_alpha   90.00
_cell.angle_beta   90.00
_cell.angle_gamma   90.00
#
_symmetry.space_group_name_H-M   'P 1'
#
loop_
_entity.id
_entity.type
_entity.pdbx_description
1 polymer ?
#
loop_
_entity_poly.entity_id
_entity_poly.type
_entity_poly.pdbx_seq_one_letter_code
_entity_poly.pdbx_strand_id
1 'polypeptide(L)' 'MPTGIYIRVSTEEQAREGFSINAQKDKLTKYAEVHDWDIYDFYIDDGISGKNIVDRPEITRLINDVKT' A
#
# COMPACT_ATOMS: atom_id res chain seq x y z
N MET A 1 13.23 -3.40 -11.43
CA MET A 1 13.53 -2.34 -10.42
C MET A 1 12.75 -2.68 -9.15
N PRO A 2 13.41 -2.93 -8.00
CA PRO A 2 12.72 -3.26 -6.75
C PRO A 2 11.74 -2.16 -6.34
N THR A 3 10.48 -2.53 -6.10
CA THR A 3 9.40 -1.58 -5.85
C THR A 3 8.52 -2.05 -4.69
N GLY A 4 8.40 -1.24 -3.65
CA GLY A 4 7.40 -1.46 -2.58
C GLY A 4 6.08 -0.76 -2.91
N ILE A 5 4.96 -1.44 -2.70
CA ILE A 5 3.62 -0.88 -2.96
C ILE A 5 2.92 -0.61 -1.62
N TYR A 6 2.63 0.66 -1.32
CA TYR A 6 1.88 1.06 -0.14
C TYR A 6 0.40 1.32 -0.44
N ILE A 7 -0.50 0.74 0.36
CA ILE A 7 -1.95 0.83 0.22
C ILE A 7 -2.55 1.18 1.59
N ARG A 8 -3.52 2.11 1.62
CA ARG A 8 -4.22 2.49 2.85
C ARG A 8 -5.68 2.81 2.60
N VAL A 9 -6.55 2.47 3.54
CA VAL A 9 -7.93 2.98 3.62
C VAL A 9 -8.20 3.53 5.02
N SER A 10 -8.96 4.63 5.11
CA SER A 10 -9.16 5.32 6.40
C SER A 10 -10.27 4.71 7.25
N THR A 11 -11.20 3.98 6.63
CA THR A 11 -12.36 3.36 7.29
C THR A 11 -12.71 2.06 6.58
N GLU A 12 -13.29 1.10 7.32
CA GLU A 12 -13.78 -0.17 6.74
C GLU A 12 -14.87 0.06 5.68
N GLU A 13 -15.65 1.13 5.81
CA GLU A 13 -16.74 1.46 4.88
C GLU A 13 -16.20 1.90 3.52
N GLN A 14 -15.09 2.67 3.50
CA GLN A 14 -14.35 2.99 2.27
C GLN A 14 -13.72 1.75 1.62
N ALA A 15 -13.35 0.74 2.40
CA ALA A 15 -12.84 -0.54 1.89
C ALA A 15 -13.94 -1.34 1.17
N ARG A 16 -15.21 -1.18 1.57
CA ARG A 16 -16.35 -1.91 1.01
C ARG A 16 -17.00 -1.21 -0.20
N GLU A 17 -17.07 0.12 -0.23
CA GLU A 17 -17.94 0.82 -1.19
C GLU A 17 -17.28 1.38 -2.47
N GLY A 18 -15.94 1.46 -2.61
CA GLY A 18 -15.40 1.99 -3.87
C GLY A 18 -13.88 2.07 -4.05
N PHE A 19 -13.08 1.92 -3.00
CA PHE A 19 -11.62 1.89 -3.08
C PHE A 19 -11.06 0.77 -2.21
N SER A 20 -11.55 -0.45 -2.42
CA SER A 20 -11.07 -1.62 -1.68
C SER A 20 -9.56 -1.78 -1.82
N ILE A 21 -8.93 -2.32 -0.78
CA ILE A 21 -7.51 -2.69 -0.80
C ILE A 21 -7.19 -3.56 -2.02
N ASN A 22 -8.08 -4.50 -2.36
CA ASN A 22 -7.93 -5.38 -3.51
C ASN A 22 -7.93 -4.61 -4.85
N ALA A 23 -8.82 -3.65 -5.02
CA ALA A 23 -8.86 -2.83 -6.24
C ALA A 23 -7.61 -1.96 -6.39
N GLN A 24 -7.11 -1.40 -5.28
CA GLN A 24 -5.86 -0.63 -5.27
C GLN A 24 -4.66 -1.53 -5.58
N LYS A 25 -4.61 -2.73 -4.98
CA LYS A 25 -3.57 -3.73 -5.21
C LYS A 25 -3.50 -4.13 -6.68
N ASP A 26 -4.62 -4.54 -7.26
CA ASP A 26 -4.70 -4.94 -8.67
C ASP A 26 -4.24 -3.82 -9.62
N LYS A 27 -4.69 -2.58 -9.37
CA LYS A 27 -4.28 -1.41 -10.18
C LYS A 27 -2.77 -1.16 -10.10
N LEU A 28 -2.19 -1.20 -8.90
CA LEU A 28 -0.76 -0.92 -8.69
C LEU A 28 0.11 -2.07 -9.20
N THR A 29 -0.35 -3.32 -9.08
CA THR A 29 0.32 -4.48 -9.67
C THR A 29 0.39 -4.36 -11.19
N LYS A 30 -0.72 -4.10 -11.86
CA LYS A 30 -0.74 -3.89 -13.32
C LYS A 30 0.15 -2.75 -13.77
N TYR A 31 0.20 -1.67 -12.98
CA TYR A 31 1.10 -0.55 -13.26
C TYR A 31 2.56 -0.97 -13.16
N ALA A 32 2.95 -1.66 -12.09
CA ALA A 32 4.30 -2.18 -11.93
C ALA A 32 4.70 -3.16 -13.05
N GLU A 33 3.78 -4.05 -13.44
CA GLU A 33 3.98 -5.00 -14.55
C GLU A 33 4.24 -4.30 -15.89
N VAL A 34 3.45 -3.27 -16.24
CA VAL A 34 3.63 -2.49 -17.48
C VAL A 34 4.99 -1.77 -17.53
N HIS A 35 5.59 -1.53 -16.38
CA HIS A 35 6.88 -0.85 -16.24
C HIS A 35 8.06 -1.79 -15.95
N ASP A 36 7.87 -3.12 -16.01
CA ASP A 36 8.88 -4.13 -15.67
C ASP A 36 9.50 -3.89 -14.27
N TRP A 37 8.64 -3.54 -13.30
CA TRP A 37 9.03 -3.34 -11.91
C TRP A 37 8.86 -4.63 -11.11
N ASP A 38 9.86 -4.91 -10.27
CA ASP A 38 9.87 -6.09 -9.42
C ASP A 38 9.22 -5.71 -8.10
N ILE A 39 7.99 -6.15 -7.88
CA ILE A 39 7.27 -5.87 -6.64
C ILE A 39 7.97 -6.62 -5.51
N TYR A 40 8.56 -5.87 -4.58
CA TYR A 40 9.22 -6.41 -3.39
C TYR A 40 8.19 -6.90 -2.38
N ASP A 41 7.24 -6.03 -2.02
CA ASP A 41 6.16 -6.36 -1.11
C ASP A 41 5.00 -5.35 -1.19
N PHE A 42 3.86 -5.73 -0.60
CA PHE A 42 2.70 -4.88 -0.38
C PHE A 42 2.60 -4.50 1.09
N TYR A 43 2.50 -3.20 1.36
CA TYR A 43 2.45 -2.58 2.67
C TYR A 43 1.05 -2.01 2.87
N ILE A 44 0.23 -2.64 3.71
CA ILE A 44 -1.22 -2.40 3.75
C ILE A 44 -1.70 -1.94 5.13
N ASP A 45 -2.15 -0.69 5.22
CA ASP A 45 -2.78 -0.13 6.42
C ASP A 45 -4.31 -0.04 6.22
N ASP A 46 -5.06 -1.01 6.74
CA ASP A 46 -6.53 -1.08 6.63
C ASP A 46 -7.22 -0.48 7.87
N GLY A 47 -8.21 0.38 7.64
CA GLY A 47 -8.96 1.07 8.72
C GLY A 47 -8.15 2.13 9.48
N ILE A 48 -7.03 2.60 8.94
CA ILE A 48 -6.11 3.50 9.63
C ILE A 48 -6.21 4.92 9.06
N SER A 49 -6.48 5.89 9.94
CA SER A 49 -6.50 7.31 9.62
C SER A 49 -5.17 7.80 9.04
N GLY A 50 -5.23 8.63 7.99
CA GLY A 50 -4.04 9.24 7.38
C GLY A 50 -3.43 10.39 8.17
N LYS A 51 -3.99 10.77 9.33
CA LYS A 51 -3.60 11.99 10.07
C LYS A 51 -2.19 11.91 10.66
N ASN A 52 -1.79 10.74 11.17
CA ASN A 52 -0.50 10.54 11.83
C ASN A 52 0.26 9.39 11.16
N ILE A 53 1.59 9.49 11.06
CA ILE A 53 2.43 8.39 10.57
C ILE A 53 2.70 7.31 11.60
N VAL A 54 2.63 7.67 12.89
CA VAL A 54 2.91 6.76 14.01
C VAL A 54 1.92 5.59 14.03
N ASP A 55 0.67 5.84 13.66
CA ASP A 55 -0.38 4.83 13.67
C ASP A 55 -0.38 3.96 12.40
N ARG A 56 0.60 4.13 11.51
CA ARG A 56 0.73 3.44 10.22
C ARG A 56 1.92 2.47 10.25
N PRO A 57 1.73 1.23 10.72
CA PRO A 57 2.83 0.26 10.85
C PRO A 57 3.44 -0.10 9.49
N GLU A 58 2.64 -0.22 8.43
CA GLU A 58 3.14 -0.73 7.16
C GLU A 58 3.95 0.33 6.38
N ILE A 59 3.63 1.62 6.50
CA ILE A 59 4.51 2.66 5.94
C ILE A 59 5.84 2.72 6.70
N THR A 60 5.83 2.44 8.00
CA THR A 60 7.05 2.39 8.80
C THR A 60 7.93 1.21 8.37
N ARG A 61 7.32 0.05 8.12
CA ARG A 61 8.01 -1.12 7.55
C ARG A 61 8.61 -0.80 6.17
N LEU A 62 7.84 -0.21 5.26
CA LEU A 62 8.35 0.22 3.94
C LEU A 62 9.58 1.13 4.05
N ILE A 63 9.51 2.14 4.92
CA ILE A 63 10.63 3.08 5.12
C ILE A 63 11.88 2.36 5.62
N ASN A 64 11.73 1.34 6.45
CA ASN A 64 12.86 0.56 6.95
C ASN A 64 13.44 -0.36 5.87
N ASP A 65 12.59 -1.02 5.09
CA ASP A 65 13.01 -1.91 3.99
C ASP A 65 13.72 -1.15 2.86
N VAL A 66 13.40 0.13 2.65
CA VAL A 66 14.09 1.00 1.66
C VAL A 66 15.47 1.45 2.12
N LYS A 67 15.74 1.45 3.44
CA LYS A 67 17.02 1.90 4.01
C LYS A 67 18.10 0.83 4.01
N THR A 68 17.74 -0.44 3.80
CA THR A 68 18.66 -1.59 3.77
C THR A 68 19.13 -1.89 2.36
#